data_AF-A0A6C0ELX1-F1
#
_entry.id   AF-A0A6C0ELX1-F1
#
_cell.length_a   1.000
_cell.length_b   1.000
_cell.length_c   1.000
_cell.angle_alpha   90.00
_cell.angle_beta   90.00
_cell.angle_gamma   90.00
#
_symmetry.space_group_name_H-M   'P 1'
#
loop_
_entity.id
_entity.type
_entity.pdbx_description
1 polymer ?
#
loop_
_entity_poly.entity_id
_entity_poly.type
_entity_poly.pdbx_seq_one_letter_code
_entity_poly.pdbx_strand_id
1 'polypeptide(L)'
;MSCPSGFEVGLSSTCRITCPPDFKYINEAGVERCVSTTDNRYSVRLQAIPQGTTNTAFASEQARFLTDFIALTGRIRSDQATQSAVQTNEVAAAHEKIKSSNQLADVYSEAIETLKPLRPPTQPNVDIMNAKLEIGKISKENIQVLQICLFFIVITLFEYLLLPSSIVHGIAFFTMCVGLSFAIYLSNR
;
A
#
# COMPACT_ATOMS: atom_id res chain seq x y z
N MET A 1 20.17 9.11 -39.97
CA MET A 1 19.98 10.34 -39.18
C MET A 1 19.46 9.92 -37.82
N SER A 2 20.26 10.08 -36.78
CA SER A 2 19.97 9.62 -35.41
C SER A 2 20.04 10.81 -34.46
N CYS A 3 19.12 10.88 -33.50
CA CYS A 3 19.19 11.87 -32.43
C CYS A 3 20.41 11.62 -31.52
N PRO A 4 21.00 12.67 -30.93
CA PRO A 4 22.09 12.52 -29.98
C PRO A 4 21.63 11.80 -28.70
N SER A 5 22.56 11.25 -27.93
CA SER A 5 22.28 10.54 -26.68
C SER A 5 21.46 11.40 -25.71
N GLY A 6 20.41 10.83 -25.12
CA GLY A 6 19.46 11.54 -24.25
C GLY A 6 18.30 12.19 -25.00
N PHE A 7 18.28 12.09 -26.33
CA PHE A 7 17.17 12.49 -27.17
C PHE A 7 16.60 11.28 -27.92
N GLU A 8 15.27 11.26 -28.06
CA GLU A 8 14.52 10.30 -28.85
C GLU A 8 13.90 10.98 -30.08
N VAL A 9 13.59 10.16 -31.09
CA VAL A 9 12.96 10.66 -32.32
C VAL A 9 11.50 11.04 -32.01
N GLY A 10 11.19 12.30 -32.23
CA GLY A 10 9.87 12.88 -32.06
C GLY A 10 9.04 12.85 -33.34
N LEU A 11 7.90 13.54 -33.32
CA LEU A 11 7.04 13.69 -34.50
C LEU A 11 7.73 14.55 -35.56
N SER A 12 7.46 14.27 -36.84
CA SER A 12 7.92 15.09 -37.98
C SER A 12 9.44 15.28 -38.08
N SER A 13 10.23 14.23 -37.85
CA SER A 13 11.70 14.26 -37.95
C SER A 13 12.36 15.26 -37.01
N THR A 14 11.78 15.44 -35.83
CA THR A 14 12.38 16.19 -34.73
C THR A 14 13.00 15.24 -33.71
N CYS A 15 13.84 15.77 -32.84
CA CYS A 15 14.44 15.11 -31.70
C CYS A 15 13.97 15.84 -30.44
N ARG A 16 13.57 15.08 -29.42
CA ARG A 16 13.14 15.59 -28.12
C ARG A 16 13.86 14.86 -27.00
N ILE A 17 13.95 15.46 -25.82
CA ILE A 17 14.57 14.80 -24.68
C ILE A 17 13.73 13.60 -24.24
N THR A 18 14.40 12.49 -23.92
CA THR A 18 13.76 11.31 -23.34
C THR A 18 13.27 11.62 -21.92
N CYS A 19 12.01 11.31 -21.61
CA CYS A 19 11.47 11.57 -20.27
C CYS A 19 12.22 10.76 -19.19
N PRO A 20 12.52 11.36 -18.04
CA PRO A 20 13.11 10.68 -16.87
C PRO A 20 12.24 9.53 -16.37
N PRO A 21 12.80 8.58 -15.58
CA PRO A 21 12.00 7.58 -14.89
C PRO A 21 10.91 8.24 -14.05
N ASP A 22 9.76 7.57 -13.93
CA ASP A 22 8.53 8.05 -13.28
C ASP A 22 7.77 9.18 -14.01
N PHE A 23 8.22 9.59 -15.21
CA PHE A 23 7.51 10.53 -16.07
C PHE A 23 7.10 9.89 -17.40
N LYS A 24 5.83 10.05 -17.78
CA LYS A 24 5.28 9.64 -19.07
C LYS A 24 5.29 10.79 -20.06
N TYR A 25 5.55 10.49 -21.32
CA TYR A 25 5.41 11.46 -22.42
C TYR A 25 3.92 11.69 -22.73
N ILE A 26 3.53 12.97 -22.86
CA ILE A 26 2.20 13.38 -23.33
C ILE A 26 2.37 14.43 -24.41
N ASN A 27 1.55 14.32 -25.46
CA ASN A 27 1.37 15.36 -26.47
C ASN A 27 -0.09 15.82 -26.45
N GLU A 28 -0.32 17.03 -25.97
CA GLU A 28 -1.62 17.68 -25.97
C GLU A 28 -1.57 18.91 -26.86
N ALA A 29 -2.38 18.93 -27.92
CA ALA A 29 -2.52 20.06 -28.84
C ALA A 29 -1.18 20.59 -29.42
N GLY A 30 -0.21 19.69 -29.68
CA GLY A 30 1.10 20.05 -30.23
C GLY A 30 2.11 20.53 -29.20
N VAL A 31 1.80 20.44 -27.90
CA VAL A 31 2.75 20.69 -26.82
C VAL A 31 3.21 19.36 -26.23
N GLU A 32 4.50 19.06 -26.43
CA GLU A 32 5.14 17.88 -25.86
C GLU A 32 5.55 18.14 -24.40
N ARG A 33 5.23 17.20 -23.50
CA ARG A 33 5.54 17.30 -22.07
C ARG A 33 5.93 15.94 -21.50
N CYS A 34 6.78 15.96 -20.48
CA CYS A 34 6.92 14.84 -19.55
C CYS A 34 6.06 15.12 -18.33
N VAL A 35 5.14 14.22 -18.03
CA VAL A 35 4.17 14.34 -16.93
C VAL A 35 4.43 13.23 -15.93
N SER A 36 4.41 13.53 -14.64
CA SER A 36 4.60 12.51 -13.62
C SER A 36 3.54 11.42 -13.72
N THR A 37 3.96 10.18 -13.51
CA THR A 37 3.09 8.99 -13.50
C THR A 37 2.19 8.94 -12.27
N THR A 38 2.63 9.53 -11.16
CA THR A 38 1.91 9.52 -9.87
C THR A 38 0.92 10.68 -9.73
N ASP A 39 1.25 11.85 -10.27
CA ASP A 39 0.40 13.03 -10.21
C ASP A 39 0.56 13.90 -11.47
N ASN A 40 -0.51 13.99 -12.26
CA ASN A 40 -0.51 14.71 -13.55
C ASN A 40 -0.24 16.22 -13.40
N ARG A 41 -0.29 16.78 -12.18
CA ARG A 41 0.03 18.20 -11.92
C ARG A 41 1.51 18.51 -12.12
N TYR A 42 2.39 17.53 -11.93
CA TYR A 42 3.82 17.72 -12.12
C TYR A 42 4.18 17.43 -13.57
N SER A 43 4.47 18.48 -14.34
CA SER A 43 4.88 18.36 -15.73
C SER A 43 6.02 19.30 -16.07
N VAL A 44 6.87 18.85 -16.99
CA VAL A 44 7.94 19.64 -17.61
C VAL A 44 7.75 19.65 -19.11
N ARG A 45 7.93 20.82 -19.73
CA ARG A 45 7.75 21.00 -21.17
C ARG A 45 8.98 20.52 -21.93
N LEU A 46 8.74 19.80 -23.03
CA LEU A 46 9.75 19.40 -23.99
C LEU A 46 9.75 20.35 -25.18
N GLN A 47 10.92 20.58 -25.77
CA GLN A 47 11.05 21.27 -27.04
C GLN A 47 11.52 20.31 -28.13
N ALA A 48 10.78 20.25 -29.23
CA ALA A 48 11.14 19.51 -30.42
C ALA A 48 12.21 20.28 -31.21
N ILE A 49 13.38 19.66 -31.40
CA ILE A 49 14.50 20.22 -32.19
C ILE A 49 14.57 19.49 -33.53
N PRO A 50 14.62 20.18 -34.69
CA PRO A 50 14.78 19.52 -35.98
C PRO A 50 16.05 18.66 -36.07
N GLN A 51 15.96 17.50 -36.72
CA GLN A 51 17.13 16.67 -37.03
C GLN A 51 18.14 17.45 -37.89
N GLY A 52 19.43 17.32 -37.58
CA GLY A 52 20.51 18.01 -38.30
C GLY A 52 20.81 19.43 -37.83
N THR A 53 20.18 19.89 -36.73
CA THR A 53 20.52 21.16 -36.06
C THR A 53 21.89 21.10 -35.39
N THR A 54 22.49 22.26 -35.10
CA THR A 54 23.79 22.35 -34.41
C THR A 54 23.74 21.75 -33.00
N ASN A 55 24.86 21.16 -32.56
CA ASN A 55 25.01 20.58 -31.21
C ASN A 55 24.71 21.57 -30.08
N THR A 56 24.87 22.88 -30.32
CA THR A 56 24.56 23.95 -29.37
C THR A 56 23.08 24.03 -29.01
N ALA A 57 22.18 23.78 -29.97
CA ALA A 57 20.74 23.78 -29.72
C ALA A 57 20.36 22.63 -28.77
N PHE A 58 20.89 21.44 -29.02
CA PHE A 58 20.71 20.27 -28.15
C PHE A 58 21.26 20.49 -26.74
N ALA A 59 22.46 21.06 -26.62
CA ALA A 59 23.05 21.38 -25.32
C ALA A 59 22.24 22.43 -24.54
N SER A 60 21.75 23.47 -25.23
CA SER A 60 20.92 24.51 -24.59
C SER A 60 19.59 23.96 -24.08
N GLU A 61 18.97 23.06 -24.86
CA GLU A 61 17.72 22.40 -24.48
C GLU A 61 17.92 21.46 -23.29
N GLN A 62 19.01 20.70 -23.29
CA GLN A 62 19.35 19.83 -22.18
C GLN A 62 19.57 20.62 -20.88
N ALA A 63 20.25 21.77 -20.96
CA ALA A 63 20.45 22.64 -19.80
C ALA A 63 19.13 23.24 -19.29
N ARG A 64 18.24 23.68 -20.20
CA ARG A 64 16.91 24.17 -19.83
C ARG A 64 16.10 23.07 -19.14
N PHE A 65 16.02 21.90 -19.76
CA PHE A 65 15.27 20.76 -19.23
C PHE A 65 15.76 20.35 -17.84
N LEU A 66 17.08 20.26 -17.63
CA LEU A 66 17.65 19.94 -16.33
C LEU A 66 17.28 20.98 -15.28
N THR A 67 17.32 22.27 -15.62
CA THR A 67 16.95 23.36 -14.72
C THR A 67 15.48 23.26 -14.30
N ASP A 68 14.58 23.07 -15.28
CA ASP A 68 13.15 22.93 -15.05
C ASP A 68 12.84 21.65 -14.25
N PHE A 69 13.53 20.55 -14.54
CA PHE A 69 13.36 19.28 -13.85
C PHE A 69 13.84 19.33 -12.39
N ILE A 70 14.96 20.00 -12.11
CA ILE A 70 15.45 20.23 -10.74
C ILE A 70 14.45 21.08 -9.95
N ALA A 71 13.91 22.14 -10.57
CA ALA A 71 12.88 22.96 -9.93
C ALA A 71 11.60 22.17 -9.65
N LEU A 72 11.17 21.32 -10.60
CA LEU A 72 9.99 20.47 -10.45
C LEU A 72 10.16 19.43 -9.34
N THR A 73 11.29 18.73 -9.31
CA THR A 73 11.60 17.74 -8.26
C THR A 73 11.73 18.38 -6.88
N GLY A 74 12.26 19.61 -6.81
CA GLY A 74 12.23 20.41 -5.58
C GLY A 74 10.81 20.68 -5.08
N ARG A 75 9.89 21.05 -5.98
CA ARG A 75 8.46 21.25 -5.64
C ARG A 75 7.76 19.98 -5.19
N ILE A 76 8.00 18.86 -5.88
CA ILE A 76 7.43 17.56 -5.48
C ILE A 76 7.83 17.23 -4.03
N ARG A 77 9.10 17.42 -3.67
CA ARG A 77 9.58 17.17 -2.30
C ARG A 77 8.98 18.14 -1.29
N SER A 78 8.84 19.43 -1.62
CA SER A 78 8.21 20.39 -0.69
C SER A 78 6.74 20.08 -0.44
N ASP A 79 6.02 19.65 -1.48
CA ASP A 79 4.60 19.32 -1.38
C ASP A 79 4.40 18.04 -0.55
N GLN A 80 5.26 17.04 -0.74
CA GLN A 80 5.27 15.82 0.07
C GLN A 80 5.55 16.11 1.55
N ALA A 81 6.52 16.99 1.84
CA ALA A 81 6.82 17.41 3.21
C ALA A 81 5.65 18.16 3.85
N THR A 82 4.98 19.02 3.09
CA THR A 82 3.80 19.77 3.55
C THR A 82 2.62 18.85 3.84
N GLN A 83 2.33 17.89 2.95
CA GLN A 83 1.25 16.92 3.16
C GLN A 83 1.50 16.05 4.39
N SER A 84 2.74 15.60 4.60
CA SER A 84 3.12 14.80 5.77
C SER A 84 2.92 15.59 7.07
N ALA A 85 3.30 16.87 7.09
CA ALA A 85 3.12 17.73 8.27
C ALA A 85 1.65 18.03 8.59
N VAL A 86 0.81 18.24 7.57
CA VAL A 86 -0.63 18.45 7.74
C VAL A 86 -1.28 17.19 8.33
N GLN A 87 -0.95 16.02 7.80
CA GLN A 87 -1.52 14.74 8.26
C GLN A 87 -1.13 14.43 9.72
N THR A 88 0.10 14.72 10.14
CA THR A 88 0.52 14.52 11.54
C THR A 88 -0.21 15.44 12.51
N ASN A 89 -0.47 16.69 12.13
CA ASN A 89 -1.16 17.66 12.99
C ASN A 89 -2.64 17.33 13.14
N GLU A 90 -3.28 16.84 12.07
CA GLU A 90 -4.69 16.49 12.08
C GLU A 90 -4.96 15.26 12.96
N VAL A 91 -4.08 14.24 12.90
CA VAL A 91 -4.18 13.04 13.75
C VAL A 91 -3.92 13.37 15.23
N ALA A 92 -2.94 14.24 15.52
CA ALA A 92 -2.66 14.68 16.89
C ALA A 92 -3.86 15.45 17.50
N ALA A 93 -4.45 16.37 16.74
CA ALA A 93 -5.62 17.14 17.18
C ALA A 93 -6.86 16.25 17.36
N ALA A 94 -7.07 15.26 16.48
CA ALA A 94 -8.16 14.29 16.63
C ALA A 94 -8.00 13.41 17.88
N HIS A 95 -6.76 12.97 18.18
CA HIS A 95 -6.46 12.17 19.35
C HIS A 95 -6.69 12.95 20.66
N GLU A 96 -6.32 14.23 20.69
CA GLU A 96 -6.51 15.10 21.87
C GLU A 96 -8.00 15.37 22.17
N LYS A 97 -8.81 15.51 21.12
CA LYS A 97 -10.27 15.67 21.26
C LYS A 97 -10.96 14.40 21.79
N ILE A 98 -10.53 13.22 21.36
CA ILE A 98 -11.07 11.94 21.86
C ILE A 98 -10.67 11.73 23.32
N LYS A 99 -9.42 12.04 23.67
CA LYS A 99 -8.91 11.93 25.03
C LYS A 99 -9.68 12.82 26.01
N SER A 100 -9.93 14.08 25.66
CA SER A 100 -10.68 15.01 26.53
C SER A 100 -12.15 14.61 26.70
N SER A 101 -12.80 14.08 25.66
CA SER A 101 -14.18 13.58 25.76
C SER A 101 -14.30 12.35 26.66
N ASN A 102 -13.29 11.47 26.66
CA ASN A 102 -13.29 10.27 27.50
C ASN A 102 -12.98 10.58 28.97
N GLN A 103 -12.16 11.59 29.25
CA GLN A 103 -11.89 12.04 30.62
C GLN A 103 -13.15 12.51 31.36
N LEU A 104 -14.10 13.16 30.66
CA LEU A 104 -15.37 13.51 31.27
C LEU A 104 -16.19 12.27 31.61
N ALA A 105 -16.25 11.30 30.69
CA ALA A 105 -16.98 10.05 30.89
C ALA A 105 -16.41 9.23 32.07
N ASP A 106 -15.08 9.20 32.22
CA ASP A 106 -14.41 8.53 33.34
C ASP A 106 -14.80 9.16 34.69
N VAL A 107 -14.79 10.49 34.80
CA VAL A 107 -15.20 11.20 36.03
C VAL A 107 -16.66 10.92 36.39
N TYR A 108 -17.56 10.91 35.41
CA TYR A 108 -18.95 10.54 35.66
C TYR A 108 -19.10 9.07 36.05
N SER A 109 -18.31 8.17 35.44
CA SER A 109 -18.35 6.75 35.76
C SER A 109 -17.87 6.45 37.18
N GLU A 110 -16.81 7.12 37.64
CA GLU A 110 -16.25 6.99 38.99
C GLU A 110 -17.20 7.55 40.06
N ALA A 111 -17.87 8.68 39.77
CA ALA A 111 -18.93 9.23 40.63
C ALA A 111 -20.15 8.30 40.70
N ILE A 112 -20.52 7.66 39.59
CA ILE A 112 -21.61 6.68 39.56
C ILE A 112 -21.22 5.39 40.31
N GLU A 113 -19.96 4.96 40.22
CA GLU A 113 -19.48 3.75 40.88
C GLU A 113 -19.38 3.93 42.40
N THR A 114 -18.98 5.10 42.87
CA THR A 114 -18.96 5.46 44.31
C THR A 114 -20.36 5.65 44.91
N LEU A 115 -21.35 6.03 44.11
CA LEU A 115 -22.75 6.17 44.53
C LEU A 115 -23.57 4.88 44.43
N LYS A 116 -23.04 3.83 43.79
CA LYS A 116 -23.74 2.55 43.69
C LYS A 116 -23.63 1.79 45.01
N PRO A 117 -24.76 1.35 45.60
CA PRO A 117 -24.72 0.45 46.76
C PRO A 117 -23.99 -0.84 46.36
N LEU A 118 -23.14 -1.37 47.26
CA LEU A 118 -22.47 -2.66 47.08
C LEU A 118 -23.53 -3.71 46.77
N ARG A 119 -23.56 -4.17 45.51
CA ARG A 119 -24.41 -5.30 45.16
C ARG A 119 -23.86 -6.53 45.89
N PRO A 120 -24.72 -7.40 46.43
CA PRO A 120 -24.26 -8.70 46.91
C PRO A 120 -23.54 -9.41 45.76
N PRO A 121 -22.54 -10.26 46.05
CA PRO A 121 -21.80 -10.97 45.02
C PRO A 121 -22.82 -11.70 44.15
N THR A 122 -23.00 -11.22 42.92
CA THR A 122 -23.84 -11.88 41.93
C THR A 122 -23.24 -13.24 41.69
N GLN A 123 -23.87 -14.26 42.27
CA GLN A 123 -23.56 -15.66 41.99
C GLN A 123 -23.55 -15.81 40.46
N PRO A 124 -22.55 -16.48 39.87
CA PRO A 124 -22.48 -16.62 38.42
C PRO A 124 -23.77 -17.29 37.97
N ASN A 125 -24.60 -16.52 37.27
CA ASN A 125 -25.84 -17.03 36.73
C ASN A 125 -25.50 -18.20 35.78
N VAL A 126 -26.25 -19.29 35.86
CA VAL A 126 -25.97 -20.53 35.11
C VAL A 126 -25.85 -20.22 33.60
N ASP A 127 -26.60 -19.21 33.14
CA ASP A 127 -26.57 -18.68 31.78
C ASP A 127 -25.20 -18.14 31.36
N ILE A 128 -24.47 -17.47 32.27
CA ILE A 128 -23.13 -16.89 31.96
C ILE A 128 -22.09 -17.99 31.83
N MET A 129 -22.19 -19.04 32.64
CA MET A 129 -21.29 -20.19 32.52
C MET A 129 -21.53 -20.97 31.23
N ASN A 130 -22.79 -21.16 30.85
CA ASN A 130 -23.14 -21.79 29.57
C ASN A 130 -22.67 -20.95 28.38
N ALA A 131 -22.88 -19.63 28.41
CA ALA A 131 -22.41 -18.72 27.36
C ALA A 131 -20.87 -18.73 27.23
N LYS A 132 -20.13 -18.76 28.35
CA LYS A 132 -18.66 -18.90 28.31
C LYS A 132 -18.22 -20.23 27.68
N LEU A 133 -18.96 -21.29 27.92
CA LEU A 133 -18.68 -22.62 27.39
C LEU A 133 -18.97 -22.71 25.89
N GLU A 134 -20.04 -22.06 25.41
CA GLU A 134 -20.35 -21.92 23.99
C GLU A 134 -19.33 -21.08 23.23
N ILE A 135 -18.94 -19.92 23.76
CA ILE A 135 -17.88 -19.08 23.16
C ILE A 135 -16.55 -19.85 23.09
N GLY A 136 -16.22 -20.61 24.14
CA GLY A 136 -15.02 -21.44 24.18
C GLY A 136 -15.02 -22.57 23.13
N LYS A 137 -16.20 -23.09 22.76
CA LYS A 137 -16.33 -24.11 21.70
C LYS A 137 -16.13 -23.49 20.31
N ILE A 138 -16.80 -22.37 20.02
CA ILE A 138 -16.71 -21.66 18.73
C ILE A 138 -15.27 -21.18 18.46
N SER A 139 -14.56 -20.75 19.50
CA SER A 139 -13.17 -20.31 19.35
C SER A 139 -12.20 -21.46 19.03
N LYS A 140 -12.39 -22.65 19.60
CA LYS A 140 -11.48 -23.78 19.40
C LYS A 140 -11.57 -24.40 18.02
N GLU A 141 -12.78 -24.53 17.49
CA GLU A 141 -13.05 -25.18 16.20
C GLU A 141 -12.45 -24.38 15.03
N ASN A 142 -12.64 -23.06 15.02
CA ASN A 142 -12.11 -22.17 13.99
C ASN A 142 -10.57 -22.09 14.02
N ILE A 143 -9.96 -22.12 15.22
CA ILE A 143 -8.50 -22.06 15.35
C ILE A 143 -7.84 -23.35 14.83
N GLN A 144 -8.45 -24.52 15.05
CA GLN A 144 -7.89 -25.79 14.60
C GLN A 144 -7.86 -25.90 13.07
N VAL A 145 -8.95 -25.52 12.39
CA VAL A 145 -9.02 -25.52 10.92
C VAL A 145 -7.96 -24.58 10.34
N LEU A 146 -7.82 -23.38 10.91
CA LEU A 146 -6.82 -22.40 10.48
C LEU A 146 -5.38 -22.94 10.65
N GLN A 147 -5.10 -23.60 11.77
CA GLN A 147 -3.79 -24.21 12.05
C GLN A 147 -3.45 -25.32 11.05
N ILE A 148 -4.41 -26.19 10.71
CA ILE A 148 -4.22 -27.27 9.74
C ILE A 148 -3.95 -26.68 8.35
N CYS A 149 -4.72 -25.69 7.91
CA CYS A 149 -4.50 -25.03 6.62
C CYS A 149 -3.10 -24.38 6.55
N LEU A 150 -2.68 -23.68 7.61
CA LEU A 150 -1.35 -23.07 7.67
C LEU A 150 -0.23 -24.12 7.61
N PHE A 151 -0.41 -25.26 8.28
CA PHE A 151 0.55 -26.36 8.25
C PHE A 151 0.74 -26.92 6.84
N PHE A 152 -0.33 -27.15 6.09
CA PHE A 152 -0.24 -27.63 4.71
C PHE A 152 0.38 -26.59 3.76
N ILE A 153 0.13 -25.30 3.98
CA ILE A 153 0.81 -24.22 3.24
C ILE A 153 2.33 -24.29 3.46
N VAL A 154 2.76 -24.46 4.71
CA VAL A 154 4.19 -24.60 5.04
C VAL A 154 4.77 -25.84 4.38
N ILE A 155 4.07 -26.97 4.38
CA ILE A 155 4.51 -28.19 3.66
C ILE A 155 4.68 -27.91 2.17
N THR A 156 3.73 -27.24 1.51
CA THR A 156 3.90 -26.88 0.09
C THR A 156 5.13 -26.00 -0.15
N LEU A 157 5.44 -25.06 0.74
CA LEU A 157 6.67 -24.27 0.61
C LEU A 157 7.94 -25.13 0.71
N PHE A 158 7.94 -26.13 1.59
CA PHE A 158 9.04 -27.10 1.65
C PHE A 158 9.12 -27.96 0.39
N GLU A 159 7.99 -28.34 -0.21
CA GLU A 159 7.98 -29.06 -1.48
C GLU A 159 8.64 -28.23 -2.60
N TYR A 160 8.32 -26.94 -2.69
CA TYR A 160 8.97 -26.00 -3.63
C TYR A 160 10.47 -25.81 -3.39
N LEU A 161 10.95 -25.99 -2.16
CA LEU A 161 12.38 -25.92 -1.83
C LEU A 161 13.13 -27.22 -2.14
N LEU A 162 12.47 -28.37 -1.99
CA LEU A 162 13.12 -29.68 -2.03
C LEU A 162 12.95 -30.41 -3.38
N LEU A 163 11.90 -30.11 -4.14
CA LEU A 163 11.57 -30.81 -5.39
C LEU A 163 11.90 -30.00 -6.65
N PRO A 164 12.28 -30.67 -7.75
CA PRO A 164 12.52 -30.02 -9.03
C PRO A 164 11.22 -29.48 -9.66
N SER A 165 11.36 -28.36 -10.38
CA SER A 165 10.24 -27.59 -10.97
C SER A 165 9.31 -28.42 -11.87
N SER A 166 9.80 -29.51 -12.46
CA SER A 166 9.05 -30.38 -13.36
C SER A 166 7.85 -31.09 -12.72
N ILE A 167 7.92 -31.41 -11.42
CA ILE A 167 6.87 -32.19 -10.72
C ILE A 167 6.23 -31.43 -9.55
N VAL A 168 6.90 -30.40 -9.06
CA VAL A 168 6.55 -29.74 -7.80
C VAL A 168 5.17 -29.08 -7.84
N HIS A 169 4.77 -28.52 -9.00
CA HIS A 169 3.46 -27.89 -9.15
C HIS A 169 2.31 -28.91 -9.00
N GLY A 170 2.47 -30.11 -9.56
CA GLY A 170 1.48 -31.17 -9.45
C GLY A 170 1.37 -31.69 -8.02
N ILE A 171 2.51 -31.91 -7.37
CA ILE A 171 2.56 -32.39 -5.98
C ILE A 171 1.97 -31.35 -5.02
N ALA A 172 2.36 -30.08 -5.17
CA ALA A 172 1.85 -28.98 -4.35
C ALA A 172 0.33 -28.79 -4.48
N PHE A 173 -0.21 -29.02 -5.68
CA PHE A 173 -1.66 -28.99 -5.89
C PHE A 173 -2.36 -30.11 -5.12
N PHE A 174 -1.85 -31.35 -5.22
CA PHE A 174 -2.41 -32.48 -4.48
C PHE A 174 -2.33 -32.29 -2.97
N THR A 175 -1.21 -31.78 -2.45
CA THR A 175 -1.04 -31.57 -1.01
C THR A 175 -1.97 -30.49 -0.46
N MET A 176 -2.23 -29.42 -1.23
CA MET A 176 -3.27 -28.43 -0.88
C MET A 176 -4.68 -29.01 -0.90
N CYS A 177 -5.03 -29.83 -1.91
CA CYS A 177 -6.33 -30.48 -1.99
C CYS A 177 -6.57 -31.45 -0.82
N VAL A 178 -5.55 -32.23 -0.44
CA VAL A 178 -5.60 -33.11 0.73
C VAL A 178 -5.72 -32.30 2.00
N GLY A 179 -4.95 -31.23 2.15
CA GLY A 179 -5.00 -30.35 3.31
C GLY A 179 -6.37 -29.73 3.53
N LEU A 180 -7.00 -29.21 2.47
CA LEU A 180 -8.34 -28.63 2.54
C LEU A 180 -9.39 -29.70 2.88
N SER A 181 -9.33 -30.87 2.25
CA SER A 181 -10.26 -31.96 2.52
C SER A 181 -10.15 -32.47 3.96
N PHE A 182 -8.92 -32.56 4.47
CA PHE A 182 -8.64 -32.97 5.84
C PHE A 182 -9.10 -31.92 6.86
N ALA A 183 -8.89 -30.64 6.57
CA ALA A 183 -9.35 -29.54 7.41
C ALA A 183 -10.89 -29.50 7.50
N ILE A 184 -11.59 -29.69 6.39
CA ILE A 184 -13.07 -29.77 6.37
C ILE A 184 -13.57 -31.02 7.11
N TYR A 185 -12.91 -32.17 6.91
CA TYR A 185 -13.28 -33.41 7.59
C TYR A 185 -13.15 -33.28 9.11
N LEU A 186 -12.07 -32.67 9.61
CA LEU A 186 -11.87 -32.43 11.03
C LEU A 186 -12.75 -31.31 11.58
N SER A 187 -13.14 -30.33 10.76
CA SER A 187 -14.10 -29.31 11.17
C SER A 187 -15.51 -29.87 11.37
N ASN A 188 -15.88 -30.92 10.66
CA ASN A 188 -17.23 -31.51 10.72
C ASN A 188 -17.39 -32.59 11.81
N ARG A 189 -16.41 -32.75 12.71
CA ARG A 189 -16.35 -33.85 13.68
C ARG A 189 -16.04 -33.36 15.09
#